data_AF-A0A1B2YSD2-F1
#
_entry.id   AF-A0A1B2YSD2-F1
#
_cell.length_a   1.000
_cell.length_b   1.000
_cell.length_c   1.000
_cell.angle_alpha   90.00
_cell.angle_beta   90.00
_cell.angle_gamma   90.00
#
_symmetry.space_group_name_H-M   'P 1'
#
loop_
_entity.id
_entity.type
_entity.pdbx_description
1 polymer ?
#
loop_
_entity_poly.entity_id
_entity_poly.type
_entity_poly.pdbx_seq_one_letter_code
_entity_poly.pdbx_strand_id
1 'polypeptide(L)'
;MATKDRHYSKEELVDLVDYSKLRGITLIPEIDIPGHSKKFIETYPEIFSPKLKDWGKNMWGGDAINNVINIGSEEVYAAIDILLDEVIEVFHTSPYLHIGADEATIDNLEGDPLAEAMMKKENLGGDVHELYRHFIVRMNEMVKSKNKIMCIWEGFKREGKVQIPKDIIVFEFESLYNLPNHLVEDGYTLVNTSWVPLYVVGTGIEGGWIPRKWEPKKIYSWNMWQWENFYHKSPASKKPIQLDKTPQVIGAQMCAWEQTDEGEIPSLRKRVPTFVERIWNTDYKLPFEEFYSKLDKSDHRLTAIIKNSEQDSLLVGYNILDDGNGVPIRSKD
;
A
#
# COMPACT_ATOMS: atom_id res chain seq x y z
N MET A 1 12.30 -6.04 -8.80
CA MET A 1 12.18 -6.15 -10.28
C MET A 1 11.40 -7.41 -10.59
N ALA A 2 10.43 -7.35 -11.52
CA ALA A 2 9.65 -8.52 -11.92
C ALA A 2 10.58 -9.62 -12.46
N THR A 3 10.39 -10.86 -12.01
CA THR A 3 11.15 -11.99 -12.54
C THR A 3 10.76 -12.20 -14.01
N LYS A 4 11.76 -12.29 -14.88
CA LYS A 4 11.53 -12.48 -16.33
C LYS A 4 10.61 -13.68 -16.53
N ASP A 5 9.61 -13.51 -17.41
CA ASP A 5 8.64 -14.55 -17.78
C ASP A 5 7.80 -15.09 -16.60
N ARG A 6 7.74 -14.36 -15.46
CA ARG A 6 6.81 -14.64 -14.35
C ARG A 6 5.76 -13.53 -14.25
N HIS A 7 4.66 -13.74 -14.94
CA HIS A 7 3.46 -12.90 -14.89
C HIS A 7 2.23 -13.82 -14.90
N TYR A 8 1.11 -13.30 -14.42
CA TYR A 8 -0.19 -13.96 -14.60
C TYR A 8 -0.75 -13.61 -15.97
N SER A 9 -1.27 -14.62 -16.66
CA SER A 9 -2.12 -14.42 -17.82
C SER A 9 -3.46 -13.79 -17.43
N LYS A 10 -4.16 -13.22 -18.40
CA LYS A 10 -5.51 -12.67 -18.20
C LYS A 10 -6.47 -13.75 -17.68
N GLU A 11 -6.39 -14.95 -18.25
CA GLU A 11 -7.22 -16.09 -17.89
C GLU A 11 -6.98 -16.56 -16.44
N GLU A 12 -5.71 -16.62 -16.00
CA GLU A 12 -5.38 -16.98 -14.62
C GLU A 12 -5.92 -15.95 -13.62
N LEU A 13 -5.86 -14.66 -13.94
CA LEU A 13 -6.42 -13.61 -13.08
C LEU A 13 -7.95 -13.68 -13.03
N VAL A 14 -8.63 -13.92 -14.16
CA VAL A 14 -10.09 -14.07 -14.18
C VAL A 14 -10.52 -15.29 -13.36
N ASP A 15 -9.84 -16.43 -13.49
CA ASP A 15 -10.12 -17.62 -12.68
C ASP A 15 -9.92 -17.34 -11.19
N LEU A 16 -8.86 -16.61 -10.81
CA LEU A 16 -8.63 -16.19 -9.43
C LEU A 16 -9.73 -15.26 -8.90
N VAL A 17 -10.21 -14.32 -9.72
CA VAL A 17 -11.34 -13.43 -9.39
C VAL A 17 -12.61 -14.25 -9.13
N ASP A 18 -12.95 -15.18 -10.01
CA ASP A 18 -14.13 -16.04 -9.86
C ASP A 18 -14.02 -16.98 -8.65
N TYR A 19 -12.85 -17.56 -8.44
CA TYR A 19 -12.55 -18.39 -7.27
C TYR A 19 -12.75 -17.62 -5.95
N SER A 20 -12.32 -16.36 -5.92
CA SER A 20 -12.42 -15.48 -4.75
C SER A 20 -13.85 -15.03 -4.49
N LYS A 21 -14.59 -14.70 -5.56
CA LYS A 21 -16.00 -14.32 -5.51
C LYS A 21 -16.87 -15.41 -4.86
N LEU A 22 -16.64 -16.68 -5.22
CA LEU A 22 -17.35 -17.83 -4.62
C LEU A 22 -17.14 -17.97 -3.11
N ARG A 23 -16.14 -17.28 -2.54
CA ARG A 23 -15.78 -17.29 -1.13
C ARG A 23 -16.12 -15.98 -0.41
N GLY A 24 -16.81 -15.06 -1.10
CA GLY A 24 -17.12 -13.73 -0.56
C GLY A 24 -15.90 -12.84 -0.40
N ILE A 25 -14.81 -13.11 -1.13
CA ILE A 25 -13.59 -12.30 -1.14
C ILE A 25 -13.61 -11.44 -2.41
N THR A 26 -13.45 -10.13 -2.23
CA THR A 26 -13.27 -9.19 -3.34
C THR A 26 -11.79 -8.93 -3.54
N LEU A 27 -11.28 -9.15 -4.75
CA LEU A 27 -9.92 -8.77 -5.12
C LEU A 27 -9.92 -7.34 -5.64
N ILE A 28 -9.21 -6.43 -4.96
CA ILE A 28 -9.04 -5.05 -5.41
C ILE A 28 -7.71 -4.99 -6.16
N PRO A 29 -7.70 -4.72 -7.47
CA PRO A 29 -6.45 -4.56 -8.20
C PRO A 29 -5.77 -3.24 -7.83
N GLU A 30 -4.44 -3.28 -7.80
CA GLU A 30 -3.59 -2.12 -7.66
C GLU A 30 -2.66 -1.96 -8.88
N ILE A 31 -2.68 -0.79 -9.49
CA ILE A 31 -1.66 -0.33 -10.44
C ILE A 31 -1.03 0.89 -9.82
N ASP A 32 0.16 0.74 -9.25
CA ASP A 32 0.80 1.82 -8.51
C ASP A 32 1.46 2.85 -9.46
N ILE A 33 0.83 4.04 -9.52
CA ILE A 33 1.20 5.18 -10.34
C ILE A 33 0.90 6.49 -9.58
N PRO A 34 1.70 7.56 -9.76
CA PRO A 34 2.73 7.69 -10.77
C PRO A 34 4.10 7.20 -10.31
N GLY A 35 4.26 6.90 -9.00
CA GLY A 35 5.42 6.26 -8.41
C GLY A 35 5.58 4.82 -8.87
N HIS A 36 6.59 4.12 -8.34
CA HIS A 36 6.87 2.69 -8.60
C HIS A 36 6.87 2.25 -10.09
N SER A 37 7.00 3.21 -11.01
CA SER A 37 6.67 3.01 -12.42
C SER A 37 7.88 2.74 -13.30
N LYS A 38 9.01 2.36 -12.70
CA LYS A 38 10.26 2.07 -13.42
C LYS A 38 10.03 1.13 -14.59
N LYS A 39 9.20 0.09 -14.43
CA LYS A 39 8.98 -0.89 -15.48
C LYS A 39 8.17 -0.34 -16.66
N PHE A 40 7.21 0.56 -16.42
CA PHE A 40 6.50 1.28 -17.48
C PHE A 40 7.48 2.11 -18.31
N ILE A 41 8.34 2.87 -17.62
CA ILE A 41 9.36 3.73 -18.25
C ILE A 41 10.37 2.91 -19.06
N GLU A 42 10.84 1.77 -18.54
CA GLU A 42 11.79 0.92 -19.27
C GLU A 42 11.18 0.23 -20.49
N THR A 43 9.88 -0.09 -20.43
CA THR A 43 9.21 -0.88 -21.48
C THR A 43 8.66 0.02 -22.59
N TYR A 44 8.09 1.17 -22.24
CA TYR A 44 7.53 2.16 -23.17
C TYR A 44 8.04 3.57 -22.84
N PRO A 45 9.35 3.83 -22.98
CA PRO A 45 9.96 5.11 -22.62
C PRO A 45 9.40 6.30 -23.42
N GLU A 46 8.98 6.07 -24.65
CA GLU A 46 8.35 7.07 -25.51
C GLU A 46 7.06 7.63 -24.91
N ILE A 47 6.26 6.78 -24.27
CA ILE A 47 5.00 7.14 -23.60
C ILE A 47 5.28 7.66 -22.19
N PHE A 48 5.89 6.83 -21.33
CA PHE A 48 5.88 7.08 -19.88
C PHE A 48 7.04 7.93 -19.36
N SER A 49 8.18 7.97 -20.06
CA SER A 49 9.34 8.69 -19.54
C SER A 49 9.10 10.21 -19.59
N PRO A 50 9.31 10.93 -18.48
CA PRO A 50 9.64 12.35 -18.50
C PRO A 50 10.82 12.62 -19.44
N LYS A 51 10.82 13.82 -20.01
CA LYS A 51 11.69 14.29 -21.09
C LYS A 51 12.86 15.13 -20.54
N LEU A 52 13.27 14.88 -19.30
CA LEU A 52 14.42 15.50 -18.67
C LEU A 52 15.75 14.97 -19.23
N LYS A 53 16.78 15.82 -19.17
CA LYS A 53 18.15 15.49 -19.64
C LYS A 53 19.03 14.88 -18.54
N ASP A 54 18.71 15.12 -17.28
CA ASP A 54 19.41 14.62 -16.09
C ASP A 54 18.38 14.36 -15.00
N TRP A 55 18.55 13.24 -14.27
CA TRP A 55 17.64 12.78 -13.23
C TRP A 55 18.15 13.12 -11.81
N GLY A 56 19.37 13.65 -11.69
CA GLY A 56 19.96 13.97 -10.40
C GLY A 56 20.33 12.72 -9.59
N LYS A 57 20.29 12.84 -8.25
CA LYS A 57 20.70 11.77 -7.32
C LYS A 57 19.51 11.30 -6.49
N ASN A 58 19.40 10.00 -6.25
CA ASN A 58 18.45 9.44 -5.29
C ASN A 58 18.82 9.81 -3.84
N MET A 59 17.92 9.52 -2.89
CA MET A 59 18.12 9.80 -1.46
C MET A 59 19.35 9.10 -0.82
N TRP A 60 20.00 8.18 -1.54
CA TRP A 60 21.18 7.42 -1.15
C TRP A 60 22.46 7.86 -1.89
N GLY A 61 22.41 8.94 -2.68
CA GLY A 61 23.57 9.49 -3.39
C GLY A 61 23.96 8.76 -4.69
N GLY A 62 23.19 7.77 -5.14
CA GLY A 62 23.32 7.17 -6.48
C GLY A 62 22.55 7.97 -7.54
N ASP A 63 22.72 7.66 -8.83
CA ASP A 63 21.89 8.28 -9.88
C ASP A 63 20.41 8.00 -9.59
N ALA A 64 19.56 9.02 -9.71
CA ALA A 64 18.14 8.83 -9.55
C ALA A 64 17.65 7.89 -10.66
N ILE A 65 17.16 6.73 -10.26
CA ILE A 65 16.46 5.85 -11.18
C ILE A 65 15.08 6.46 -11.33
N ASN A 66 14.73 6.88 -12.54
CA ASN A 66 13.39 7.37 -12.79
C ASN A 66 12.36 6.29 -12.44
N ASN A 67 11.58 6.54 -11.39
CA ASN A 67 10.48 5.71 -10.95
C ASN A 67 9.13 6.43 -11.06
N VAL A 68 9.08 7.61 -11.70
CA VAL A 68 7.86 8.42 -11.83
C VAL A 68 7.53 8.64 -13.30
N ILE A 69 6.30 8.29 -13.71
CA ILE A 69 5.82 8.57 -15.08
C ILE A 69 5.57 10.08 -15.29
N ASN A 70 5.61 10.54 -16.54
CA ASN A 70 5.34 11.94 -16.84
C ASN A 70 3.85 12.30 -16.72
N ILE A 71 3.42 12.69 -15.52
CA ILE A 71 2.04 13.14 -15.24
C ILE A 71 1.67 14.50 -15.86
N GLY A 72 2.59 15.14 -16.59
CA GLY A 72 2.33 16.29 -17.46
C GLY A 72 1.92 15.92 -18.89
N SER A 73 2.03 14.64 -19.28
CA SER A 73 1.77 14.18 -20.64
C SER A 73 0.35 13.64 -20.83
N GLU A 74 -0.44 14.23 -21.74
CA GLU A 74 -1.75 13.68 -22.13
C GLU A 74 -1.65 12.26 -22.74
N GLU A 75 -0.51 11.92 -23.34
CA GLU A 75 -0.26 10.57 -23.87
C GLU A 75 -0.17 9.53 -22.73
N VAL A 76 0.39 9.92 -21.58
CA VAL A 76 0.43 9.07 -20.38
C VAL A 76 -0.99 8.84 -19.84
N TYR A 77 -1.81 9.89 -19.77
CA TYR A 77 -3.21 9.76 -19.36
C TYR A 77 -3.99 8.83 -20.28
N ALA A 78 -3.80 8.92 -21.60
CA ALA A 78 -4.46 8.03 -22.56
C ALA A 78 -3.99 6.58 -22.42
N ALA A 79 -2.69 6.35 -22.20
CA ALA A 79 -2.17 5.01 -21.97
C ALA A 79 -2.68 4.39 -20.66
N ILE A 80 -2.73 5.18 -19.57
CA ILE A 80 -3.31 4.74 -18.30
C ILE A 80 -4.78 4.38 -18.50
N ASP A 81 -5.57 5.19 -19.20
CA ASP A 81 -7.00 4.94 -19.40
C ASP A 81 -7.24 3.56 -20.06
N ILE A 82 -6.42 3.20 -21.05
CA ILE A 82 -6.43 1.87 -21.70
C ILE A 82 -6.07 0.76 -20.69
N LEU A 83 -5.01 0.95 -19.90
CA LEU A 83 -4.60 -0.03 -18.88
C LEU A 83 -5.69 -0.23 -17.82
N LEU A 84 -6.35 0.85 -17.40
CA LEU A 84 -7.46 0.79 -16.45
C LEU A 84 -8.65 0.01 -17.02
N ASP A 85 -8.96 0.17 -18.31
CA ASP A 85 -10.01 -0.62 -18.97
C ASP A 85 -9.68 -2.13 -18.95
N GLU A 86 -8.45 -2.50 -19.31
CA GLU A 86 -8.02 -3.91 -19.30
C GLU A 86 -8.05 -4.52 -17.90
N VAL A 87 -7.60 -3.78 -16.88
CA VAL A 87 -7.63 -4.25 -15.49
C VAL A 87 -9.06 -4.37 -14.97
N ILE A 88 -9.93 -3.42 -15.24
CA ILE A 88 -11.32 -3.48 -14.78
C ILE A 88 -12.10 -4.61 -15.45
N GLU A 89 -11.77 -4.96 -16.70
CA GLU A 89 -12.35 -6.12 -17.37
C GLU A 89 -12.01 -7.43 -16.63
N VAL A 90 -10.77 -7.58 -16.15
CA VAL A 90 -10.33 -8.76 -15.40
C VAL A 90 -10.96 -8.78 -14.01
N PHE A 91 -10.83 -7.69 -13.26
CA PHE A 91 -11.30 -7.56 -11.88
C PHE A 91 -12.76 -7.10 -11.82
N HIS A 92 -13.60 -7.70 -12.66
CA HIS A 92 -14.98 -7.29 -12.92
C HIS A 92 -15.89 -7.30 -11.68
N THR A 93 -15.53 -8.07 -10.64
CA THR A 93 -16.28 -8.14 -9.38
C THR A 93 -15.94 -7.02 -8.41
N SER A 94 -14.81 -6.34 -8.60
CA SER A 94 -14.35 -5.29 -7.68
C SER A 94 -15.12 -4.00 -7.95
N PRO A 95 -15.73 -3.36 -6.94
CA PRO A 95 -16.20 -1.99 -7.06
C PRO A 95 -15.06 -0.98 -6.88
N TYR A 96 -13.86 -1.43 -6.52
CA TYR A 96 -12.69 -0.61 -6.20
C TYR A 96 -11.55 -0.81 -7.19
N LEU A 97 -10.73 0.22 -7.36
CA LEU A 97 -9.47 0.18 -8.08
C LEU A 97 -8.45 1.01 -7.31
N HIS A 98 -7.31 0.40 -6.96
CA HIS A 98 -6.24 1.08 -6.24
C HIS A 98 -5.23 1.64 -7.25
N ILE A 99 -4.90 2.92 -7.16
CA ILE A 99 -3.91 3.57 -8.06
C ILE A 99 -2.53 3.70 -7.41
N GLY A 100 -2.37 3.21 -6.18
CA GLY A 100 -1.14 3.33 -5.39
C GLY A 100 -0.87 4.77 -5.01
N ALA A 101 0.08 5.39 -5.72
CA ALA A 101 0.49 6.79 -5.63
C ALA A 101 1.33 7.15 -4.39
N ASP A 102 1.87 6.17 -3.68
CA ASP A 102 2.88 6.38 -2.64
C ASP A 102 4.28 6.54 -3.23
N GLU A 103 5.19 7.05 -2.40
CA GLU A 103 6.64 7.19 -2.63
C GLU A 103 7.04 7.75 -4.02
N ALA A 104 6.14 8.56 -4.61
CA ALA A 104 6.37 9.19 -5.89
C ALA A 104 7.35 10.35 -5.72
N THR A 105 8.53 10.25 -6.33
CA THR A 105 9.54 11.31 -6.34
C THR A 105 9.14 12.43 -7.31
N ILE A 106 8.05 13.14 -7.00
CA ILE A 106 7.41 14.14 -7.89
C ILE A 106 8.37 15.28 -8.27
N ASP A 107 9.32 15.60 -7.39
CA ASP A 107 10.37 16.61 -7.64
C ASP A 107 11.21 16.28 -8.89
N ASN A 108 11.27 15.02 -9.30
CA ASN A 108 11.92 14.59 -10.55
C ASN A 108 11.17 15.04 -11.81
N LEU A 109 10.07 15.78 -11.70
CA LEU A 109 9.35 16.38 -12.83
C LEU A 109 9.60 17.88 -12.96
N GLU A 110 10.38 18.47 -12.04
CA GLU A 110 10.77 19.88 -12.15
C GLU A 110 11.58 20.12 -13.43
N GLY A 111 11.19 21.13 -14.20
CA GLY A 111 11.82 21.47 -15.48
C GLY A 111 11.44 20.54 -16.64
N ASP A 112 10.55 19.56 -16.44
CA ASP A 112 10.03 18.76 -17.55
C ASP A 112 9.09 19.64 -18.41
N PRO A 113 9.31 19.73 -19.73
CA PRO A 113 8.54 20.65 -20.57
C PRO A 113 7.05 20.31 -20.66
N LEU A 114 6.67 19.03 -20.50
CA LEU A 114 5.26 18.62 -20.50
C LEU A 114 4.62 18.90 -19.13
N ALA A 115 5.35 18.67 -18.04
CA ALA A 115 4.90 19.07 -16.70
C ALA A 115 4.68 20.58 -16.60
N GLU A 116 5.62 21.41 -17.07
CA GLU A 116 5.49 22.86 -17.11
C GLU A 116 4.30 23.32 -17.96
N ALA A 117 4.13 22.71 -19.14
CA ALA A 117 3.01 23.02 -20.03
C ALA A 117 1.67 22.68 -19.37
N MET A 118 1.55 21.52 -18.72
CA MET A 118 0.35 21.11 -17.99
C MET A 118 0.05 22.05 -16.81
N MET A 119 1.06 22.36 -15.99
CA MET A 119 0.88 23.30 -14.87
C MET A 119 0.43 24.69 -15.33
N LYS A 120 0.93 25.16 -16.47
CA LYS A 120 0.47 26.43 -17.05
C LYS A 120 -0.96 26.34 -17.58
N LYS A 121 -1.30 25.26 -18.30
CA LYS A 121 -2.64 25.01 -18.84
C LYS A 121 -3.70 24.98 -17.74
N GLU A 122 -3.40 24.28 -16.65
CA GLU A 122 -4.32 24.03 -15.53
C GLU A 122 -4.19 25.06 -14.39
N ASN A 123 -3.38 26.11 -14.57
CA ASN A 123 -3.15 27.20 -13.61
C ASN A 123 -2.67 26.74 -12.21
N LEU A 124 -1.74 25.78 -12.18
CA LEU A 124 -1.26 25.13 -10.94
C LEU A 124 -0.16 25.91 -10.20
N GLY A 125 0.21 27.10 -10.68
CA GLY A 125 1.14 27.99 -9.98
C GLY A 125 2.62 27.56 -10.01
N GLY A 126 2.97 26.56 -10.81
CA GLY A 126 4.36 26.13 -11.05
C GLY A 126 4.95 25.20 -9.99
N ASP A 127 4.14 24.68 -9.07
CA ASP A 127 4.55 23.67 -8.07
C ASP A 127 4.19 22.27 -8.59
N VAL A 128 5.19 21.41 -8.76
CA VAL A 128 4.99 20.02 -9.25
C VAL A 128 4.15 19.18 -8.27
N HIS A 129 4.08 19.53 -6.99
CA HIS A 129 3.17 18.88 -6.06
C HIS A 129 1.71 19.24 -6.34
N GLU A 130 1.40 20.43 -6.85
CA GLU A 130 0.05 20.76 -7.33
C GLU A 130 -0.28 19.97 -8.61
N LEU A 131 0.71 19.71 -9.46
CA LEU A 131 0.56 18.79 -10.60
C LEU A 131 0.25 17.36 -10.15
N TYR A 132 0.91 16.87 -9.09
CA TYR A 132 0.59 15.56 -8.52
C TYR A 132 -0.82 15.50 -7.92
N ARG A 133 -1.27 16.54 -7.21
CA ARG A 133 -2.66 16.62 -6.75
C ARG A 133 -3.64 16.63 -7.92
N HIS A 134 -3.35 17.38 -8.98
CA HIS A 134 -4.13 17.38 -10.21
C HIS A 134 -4.18 15.99 -10.87
N PHE A 135 -3.06 15.27 -10.89
CA PHE A 135 -3.01 13.89 -11.36
C PHE A 135 -3.97 12.98 -10.57
N ILE A 136 -3.96 13.05 -9.23
CA ILE A 136 -4.90 12.29 -8.38
C ILE A 136 -6.35 12.62 -8.73
N VAL A 137 -6.68 13.90 -8.95
CA VAL A 137 -8.04 14.31 -9.35
C VAL A 137 -8.42 13.66 -10.67
N ARG A 138 -7.55 13.74 -11.69
CA ARG A 138 -7.81 13.13 -13.01
C ARG A 138 -7.93 11.62 -12.95
N MET A 139 -7.12 10.94 -12.14
CA MET A 139 -7.25 9.50 -11.90
C MET A 139 -8.61 9.17 -11.28
N ASN A 140 -9.05 9.92 -10.27
CA ASN A 140 -10.38 9.70 -9.68
C ASN A 140 -11.50 9.86 -10.72
N GLU A 141 -11.41 10.87 -11.59
CA GLU A 141 -12.38 11.08 -12.68
C GLU A 141 -12.42 9.89 -13.66
N MET A 142 -11.26 9.38 -14.07
CA MET A 142 -11.16 8.20 -14.93
C MET A 142 -11.75 6.96 -14.27
N VAL A 143 -11.36 6.67 -13.02
CA VAL A 143 -11.86 5.53 -12.25
C VAL A 143 -13.38 5.60 -12.06
N LYS A 144 -13.91 6.78 -11.76
CA LYS A 144 -15.35 7.01 -11.63
C LYS A 144 -16.10 6.84 -12.94
N SER A 145 -15.52 7.28 -14.07
CA SER A 145 -16.13 7.08 -15.40
C SER A 145 -16.34 5.60 -15.73
N LYS A 146 -15.56 4.72 -15.11
CA LYS A 146 -15.63 3.26 -15.22
C LYS A 146 -16.49 2.61 -14.11
N ASN A 147 -17.28 3.42 -13.39
CA ASN A 147 -18.15 3.01 -12.28
C ASN A 147 -17.42 2.29 -11.14
N LYS A 148 -16.18 2.71 -10.85
CA LYS A 148 -15.39 2.22 -9.71
C LYS A 148 -15.16 3.35 -8.70
N ILE A 149 -14.78 2.97 -7.48
CA ILE A 149 -14.34 3.86 -6.41
C ILE A 149 -12.82 3.78 -6.35
N MET A 150 -12.15 4.92 -6.36
CA MET A 150 -10.69 4.96 -6.32
C MET A 150 -10.18 4.74 -4.89
N CYS A 151 -9.22 3.84 -4.75
CA CYS A 151 -8.39 3.68 -3.57
C CYS A 151 -6.98 4.24 -3.85
N ILE A 152 -6.33 4.78 -2.83
CA ILE A 152 -5.00 5.39 -2.92
C ILE A 152 -4.25 5.20 -1.60
N TRP A 153 -2.93 5.08 -1.63
CA TRP A 153 -2.12 5.20 -0.43
C TRP A 153 -2.07 6.66 0.05
N GLU A 154 -1.67 6.85 1.31
CA GLU A 154 -1.41 8.17 1.90
C GLU A 154 -0.11 8.82 1.34
N GLY A 155 0.04 8.94 0.01
CA GLY A 155 1.23 9.53 -0.62
C GLY A 155 1.18 11.04 -0.85
N PHE A 156 0.02 11.68 -0.63
CA PHE A 156 -0.17 13.12 -0.81
C PHE A 156 -0.04 13.88 0.52
N LYS A 157 0.36 15.15 0.46
CA LYS A 157 0.43 16.04 1.63
C LYS A 157 -0.95 16.62 1.99
N ARG A 158 -1.19 16.99 3.25
CA ARG A 158 -2.46 17.63 3.66
C ARG A 158 -2.67 18.94 2.89
N GLU A 159 -1.63 19.77 2.84
CA GLU A 159 -1.65 21.09 2.22
C GLU A 159 -1.63 21.01 0.69
N GLY A 160 -2.34 21.95 0.06
CA GLY A 160 -2.35 22.14 -1.38
C GLY A 160 -3.56 22.93 -1.83
N LYS A 161 -3.44 23.62 -2.96
CA LYS A 161 -4.51 24.44 -3.55
C LYS A 161 -5.52 23.57 -4.27
N VAL A 162 -5.04 22.60 -5.07
CA VAL A 162 -5.90 21.61 -5.72
C VAL A 162 -6.55 20.74 -4.65
N GLN A 163 -7.88 20.65 -4.67
CA GLN A 163 -8.62 19.85 -3.71
C GLN A 163 -8.72 18.41 -4.20
N ILE A 164 -8.19 17.48 -3.40
CA ILE A 164 -8.32 16.05 -3.67
C ILE A 164 -9.76 15.61 -3.31
N PRO A 165 -10.48 14.90 -4.19
CA PRO A 165 -11.86 14.47 -3.95
C PRO A 165 -12.01 13.61 -2.70
N LYS A 166 -13.11 13.79 -1.96
CA LYS A 166 -13.39 13.06 -0.69
C LYS A 166 -14.12 11.74 -0.89
N ASP A 167 -14.48 11.40 -2.13
CA ASP A 167 -15.09 10.13 -2.52
C ASP A 167 -14.07 9.03 -2.82
N ILE A 168 -12.79 9.29 -2.56
CA ILE A 168 -11.70 8.31 -2.58
C ILE A 168 -11.55 7.62 -1.22
N ILE A 169 -11.00 6.41 -1.21
CA ILE A 169 -10.63 5.69 0.01
C ILE A 169 -9.11 5.77 0.18
N VAL A 170 -8.66 6.27 1.32
CA VAL A 170 -7.24 6.41 1.62
C VAL A 170 -6.76 5.24 2.49
N PHE A 171 -5.75 4.53 2.01
CA PHE A 171 -5.04 3.49 2.73
C PHE A 171 -3.87 4.17 3.44
N GLU A 172 -4.03 4.41 4.75
CA GLU A 172 -3.08 5.17 5.55
C GLU A 172 -2.06 4.21 6.15
N PHE A 173 -0.77 4.39 5.80
CA PHE A 173 0.29 3.47 6.21
C PHE A 173 1.46 4.14 6.94
N GLU A 174 1.85 5.36 6.53
CA GLU A 174 3.10 5.96 6.98
C GLU A 174 2.89 6.95 8.13
N SER A 175 1.75 7.65 8.13
CA SER A 175 1.48 8.78 9.03
C SER A 175 2.55 9.86 8.91
N LEU A 176 3.07 10.10 7.70
CA LEU A 176 4.17 11.03 7.44
C LEU A 176 3.74 12.21 6.56
N TYR A 177 3.02 11.96 5.47
CA TYR A 177 2.52 12.98 4.55
C TYR A 177 1.20 13.60 5.04
N ASN A 178 0.41 12.81 5.75
CA ASN A 178 -0.86 13.09 6.39
C ASN A 178 -0.97 12.26 7.66
N LEU A 179 -1.61 12.82 8.68
CA LEU A 179 -1.94 12.07 9.89
C LEU A 179 -3.35 11.48 9.75
N PRO A 180 -3.64 10.32 10.37
CA PRO A 180 -4.96 9.70 10.23
C PRO A 180 -6.07 10.59 10.83
N ASN A 181 -5.80 11.33 11.91
CA ASN A 181 -6.76 12.31 12.43
C ASN A 181 -7.02 13.46 11.45
N HIS A 182 -6.00 13.94 10.75
CA HIS A 182 -6.16 14.99 9.75
C HIS A 182 -7.01 14.53 8.56
N LEU A 183 -6.81 13.29 8.10
CA LEU A 183 -7.62 12.75 7.02
C LEU A 183 -9.10 12.57 7.44
N VAL A 184 -9.35 12.16 8.68
CA VAL A 184 -10.72 12.10 9.25
C VAL A 184 -11.33 13.49 9.34
N GLU A 185 -10.61 14.48 9.90
CA GLU A 185 -11.03 15.88 9.97
C GLU A 185 -11.38 16.46 8.58
N ASP A 186 -10.58 16.09 7.57
CA ASP A 186 -10.73 16.55 6.20
C ASP A 186 -11.80 15.77 5.41
N GLY A 187 -12.50 14.83 6.05
CA GLY A 187 -13.66 14.13 5.51
C GLY A 187 -13.36 12.89 4.65
N TYR A 188 -12.15 12.34 4.71
CA TYR A 188 -11.82 11.13 3.96
C TYR A 188 -12.33 9.85 4.64
N THR A 189 -12.50 8.81 3.83
CA THR A 189 -12.70 7.43 4.28
C THR A 189 -11.36 6.72 4.33
N LEU A 190 -11.10 5.98 5.41
CA LEU A 190 -9.80 5.37 5.70
C LEU A 190 -9.85 3.86 5.83
N VAL A 191 -8.80 3.21 5.31
CA VAL A 191 -8.40 1.86 5.68
C VAL A 191 -7.09 1.98 6.46
N ASN A 192 -7.03 1.41 7.66
CA ASN A 192 -5.80 1.39 8.46
C ASN A 192 -4.83 0.35 7.90
N THR A 193 -3.67 0.81 7.46
CA THR A 193 -2.56 -0.01 6.98
C THR A 193 -1.27 0.35 7.70
N SER A 194 -1.35 0.72 8.98
CA SER A 194 -0.18 1.16 9.74
C SER A 194 0.92 0.10 9.78
N TRP A 195 2.17 0.53 9.57
CA TRP A 195 3.33 -0.35 9.62
C TRP A 195 3.32 -1.30 10.81
N VAL A 196 3.15 -0.77 12.02
CA VAL A 196 3.04 -1.59 13.23
C VAL A 196 1.56 -1.80 13.55
N PRO A 197 1.06 -3.03 13.69
CA PRO A 197 1.75 -4.30 13.46
C PRO A 197 1.40 -4.95 12.10
N LEU A 198 0.87 -4.18 11.15
CA LEU A 198 0.18 -4.72 9.97
C LEU A 198 1.11 -5.02 8.78
N TYR A 199 2.38 -4.61 8.82
CA TYR A 199 3.32 -4.92 7.75
C TYR A 199 4.04 -6.25 8.00
N VAL A 200 4.20 -7.03 6.93
CA VAL A 200 4.94 -8.29 6.90
C VAL A 200 5.90 -8.25 5.72
N VAL A 201 7.17 -7.93 5.98
CA VAL A 201 8.14 -7.57 4.93
C VAL A 201 9.37 -8.48 4.95
N GLY A 202 9.80 -8.95 3.78
CA GLY A 202 11.15 -9.50 3.58
C GLY A 202 11.35 -10.95 4.03
N THR A 203 10.30 -11.77 4.11
CA THR A 203 10.44 -13.18 4.52
C THR A 203 11.00 -14.05 3.39
N GLY A 204 11.89 -14.98 3.72
CA GLY A 204 12.47 -15.93 2.75
C GLY A 204 13.66 -15.39 1.97
N ILE A 205 14.05 -14.12 2.15
CA ILE A 205 15.21 -13.53 1.48
C ILE A 205 16.51 -13.93 2.19
N GLU A 206 17.29 -14.81 1.58
CA GLU A 206 18.62 -15.19 2.08
C GLU A 206 19.61 -14.01 1.99
N GLY A 207 20.34 -13.74 3.08
CA GLY A 207 21.29 -12.62 3.14
C GLY A 207 20.65 -11.23 3.07
N GLY A 208 19.32 -11.14 3.11
CA GLY A 208 18.55 -9.89 3.06
C GLY A 208 18.53 -9.12 4.38
N TRP A 209 17.76 -8.03 4.38
CA TRP A 209 17.49 -7.21 5.55
C TRP A 209 16.75 -7.99 6.64
N ILE A 210 16.75 -7.48 7.87
CA ILE A 210 15.94 -8.05 8.95
C ILE A 210 14.45 -7.92 8.56
N PRO A 211 13.69 -9.04 8.49
CA PRO A 211 12.27 -8.99 8.16
C PRO A 211 11.49 -8.14 9.16
N ARG A 212 10.52 -7.36 8.66
CA ARG A 212 9.67 -6.49 9.50
C ARG A 212 8.30 -7.12 9.64
N LYS A 213 8.02 -7.64 10.83
CA LYS A 213 6.74 -8.25 11.20
C LYS A 213 6.67 -8.38 12.71
N TRP A 214 5.44 -8.52 13.21
CA TRP A 214 5.16 -8.57 14.64
C TRP A 214 4.55 -9.90 15.04
N GLU A 215 4.75 -10.28 16.30
CA GLU A 215 4.16 -11.49 16.85
C GLU A 215 2.63 -11.38 16.98
N PRO A 216 1.89 -12.50 16.99
CA PRO A 216 0.44 -12.49 17.19
C PRO A 216 0.01 -11.70 18.43
N LYS A 217 0.77 -11.74 19.52
CA LYS A 217 0.40 -11.02 20.75
C LYS A 217 0.37 -9.50 20.55
N LYS A 218 1.35 -8.93 19.84
CA LYS A 218 1.37 -7.50 19.46
C LYS A 218 0.20 -7.17 18.52
N ILE A 219 -0.04 -7.98 17.48
CA ILE A 219 -1.20 -7.83 16.59
C ILE A 219 -2.52 -7.87 17.38
N TYR A 220 -2.65 -8.79 18.33
CA TYR A 220 -3.87 -8.96 19.12
C TYR A 220 -4.12 -7.81 20.10
N SER A 221 -3.06 -7.13 20.54
CA SER A 221 -3.16 -5.95 21.41
C SER A 221 -3.66 -4.71 20.68
N TRP A 222 -3.48 -4.65 19.36
CA TRP A 222 -3.87 -3.55 18.49
C TRP A 222 -5.40 -3.49 18.22
N ASN A 223 -5.87 -2.35 17.72
CA ASN A 223 -7.25 -2.09 17.29
C ASN A 223 -7.28 -1.20 16.03
N MET A 224 -8.34 -1.27 15.22
CA MET A 224 -8.39 -0.61 13.90
C MET A 224 -8.25 0.92 13.91
N TRP A 225 -8.43 1.58 15.04
CA TRP A 225 -8.33 3.03 15.17
C TRP A 225 -6.98 3.51 15.71
N GLN A 226 -5.97 2.62 15.75
CA GLN A 226 -4.62 2.93 16.21
C GLN A 226 -3.60 2.81 15.09
N TRP A 227 -2.83 3.87 14.88
CA TRP A 227 -1.71 3.90 13.94
C TRP A 227 -0.40 3.97 14.69
N GLU A 228 0.51 3.06 14.37
CA GLU A 228 1.86 3.01 14.91
C GLU A 228 2.83 2.73 13.76
N ASN A 229 4.00 3.34 13.80
CA ASN A 229 5.02 3.19 12.77
C ASN A 229 6.37 2.82 13.41
N PHE A 230 7.17 2.01 12.73
CA PHE A 230 8.51 1.68 13.21
C PHE A 230 9.54 2.75 12.82
N TYR A 231 9.31 3.50 11.75
CA TYR A 231 10.26 4.46 11.20
C TYR A 231 10.27 5.76 12.01
N HIS A 232 11.42 6.10 12.62
CA HIS A 232 11.58 7.26 13.52
C HIS A 232 11.11 8.62 12.99
N LYS A 233 11.03 8.82 11.67
CA LYS A 233 10.55 10.10 11.10
C LYS A 233 9.04 10.25 11.17
N SER A 234 8.30 9.14 11.17
CA SER A 234 6.86 9.17 11.36
C SER A 234 6.54 9.59 12.79
N PRO A 235 5.69 10.61 13.01
CA PRO A 235 5.13 10.94 14.33
C PRO A 235 4.56 9.72 15.07
N ALA A 236 3.96 8.77 14.34
CA ALA A 236 3.38 7.55 14.89
C ALA A 236 4.41 6.57 15.49
N SER A 237 5.70 6.75 15.23
CA SER A 237 6.78 5.97 15.88
C SER A 237 7.13 6.46 17.28
N LYS A 238 6.94 7.75 17.55
CA LYS A 238 7.22 8.34 18.87
C LYS A 238 6.08 8.08 19.83
N LYS A 239 4.85 8.14 19.31
CA LYS A 239 3.63 7.87 20.04
C LYS A 239 2.57 7.36 19.07
N PRO A 240 1.97 6.17 19.33
CA PRO A 240 0.85 5.70 18.53
C PRO A 240 -0.27 6.74 18.47
N ILE A 241 -0.83 6.95 17.29
CA ILE A 241 -1.96 7.84 17.05
C ILE A 241 -3.23 7.02 17.23
N GLN A 242 -3.94 7.25 18.34
CA GLN A 242 -5.22 6.61 18.63
C GLN A 242 -6.35 7.58 18.29
N LEU A 243 -7.27 7.14 17.44
CA LEU A 243 -8.53 7.84 17.18
C LEU A 243 -9.66 7.27 18.03
N ASP A 244 -10.70 8.08 18.27
CA ASP A 244 -11.98 7.58 18.73
C ASP A 244 -12.63 6.71 17.65
N LYS A 245 -13.52 5.80 18.06
CA LYS A 245 -14.29 4.99 17.09
C LYS A 245 -15.09 5.92 16.18
N THR A 246 -14.79 5.88 14.88
CA THR A 246 -15.44 6.68 13.84
C THR A 246 -15.83 5.80 12.66
N PRO A 247 -16.99 6.06 12.00
CA PRO A 247 -17.39 5.34 10.80
C PRO A 247 -16.51 5.64 9.58
N GLN A 248 -15.69 6.70 9.62
CA GLN A 248 -14.75 7.02 8.54
C GLN A 248 -13.61 6.00 8.43
N VAL A 249 -13.28 5.30 9.51
CA VAL A 249 -12.32 4.18 9.48
C VAL A 249 -13.13 2.91 9.24
N ILE A 250 -13.14 2.45 8.00
CA ILE A 250 -14.03 1.36 7.53
C ILE A 250 -13.43 -0.03 7.71
N GLY A 251 -12.14 -0.11 8.02
CA GLY A 251 -11.43 -1.36 8.23
C GLY A 251 -9.93 -1.17 8.32
N ALA A 252 -9.21 -2.28 8.13
CA ALA A 252 -7.76 -2.30 8.08
C ALA A 252 -7.29 -3.37 7.09
N GLN A 253 -6.01 -3.34 6.73
CA GLN A 253 -5.38 -4.34 5.88
C GLN A 253 -3.98 -4.68 6.39
N MET A 254 -3.66 -5.98 6.41
CA MET A 254 -2.30 -6.49 6.62
C MET A 254 -1.58 -6.52 5.28
N CYS A 255 -0.42 -5.86 5.18
CA CYS A 255 0.32 -5.71 3.94
C CYS A 255 1.54 -6.64 3.93
N ALA A 256 1.58 -7.54 2.96
CA ALA A 256 2.69 -8.46 2.74
C ALA A 256 3.56 -7.97 1.59
N TRP A 257 4.82 -7.63 1.88
CA TRP A 257 5.72 -7.01 0.91
C TRP A 257 7.03 -7.80 0.79
N GLU A 258 7.56 -7.89 -0.42
CA GLU A 258 8.93 -8.36 -0.69
C GLU A 258 9.25 -9.74 -0.06
N GLN A 259 8.30 -10.66 -0.05
CA GLN A 259 8.52 -12.02 0.42
C GLN A 259 8.79 -12.96 -0.76
N THR A 260 9.48 -14.07 -0.51
CA THR A 260 9.48 -15.18 -1.47
C THR A 260 8.16 -15.93 -1.40
N ASP A 261 7.83 -16.68 -2.45
CA ASP A 261 6.63 -17.52 -2.48
C ASP A 261 6.64 -18.57 -1.36
N GLU A 262 7.80 -19.12 -1.01
CA GLU A 262 7.92 -20.05 0.12
C GLU A 262 7.84 -19.34 1.48
N GLY A 263 8.17 -18.05 1.55
CA GLY A 263 8.12 -17.24 2.76
C GLY A 263 6.71 -16.77 3.14
N GLU A 264 5.82 -16.62 2.15
CA GLU A 264 4.53 -15.95 2.28
C GLU A 264 3.60 -16.63 3.29
N ILE A 265 3.26 -17.90 3.06
CA ILE A 265 2.35 -18.65 3.93
C ILE A 265 2.94 -18.82 5.34
N PRO A 266 4.20 -19.27 5.53
CA PRO A 266 4.79 -19.37 6.85
C PRO A 266 4.83 -18.04 7.61
N SER A 267 4.95 -16.90 6.92
CA SER A 267 4.94 -15.58 7.54
C SER A 267 3.54 -15.11 7.92
N LEU A 268 2.53 -15.34 7.08
CA LEU A 268 1.16 -14.91 7.35
C LEU A 268 0.41 -15.86 8.29
N ARG A 269 0.85 -17.12 8.39
CA ARG A 269 0.28 -18.13 9.27
C ARG A 269 0.24 -17.63 10.72
N LYS A 270 -0.91 -17.83 11.36
CA LYS A 270 -1.32 -17.29 12.67
C LYS A 270 -1.35 -15.76 12.79
N ARG A 271 -0.64 -14.97 11.97
CA ARG A 271 -0.74 -13.49 11.94
C ARG A 271 -2.06 -13.02 11.34
N VAL A 272 -2.41 -13.51 10.15
CA VAL A 272 -3.67 -13.13 9.47
C VAL A 272 -4.90 -13.46 10.32
N PRO A 273 -5.08 -14.68 10.86
CA PRO A 273 -6.23 -14.96 11.73
C PRO A 273 -6.29 -14.08 12.98
N THR A 274 -5.12 -13.74 13.55
CA THR A 274 -5.03 -12.83 14.71
C THR A 274 -5.46 -11.43 14.34
N PHE A 275 -5.03 -10.93 13.19
CA PHE A 275 -5.48 -9.65 12.64
C PHE A 275 -6.99 -9.65 12.36
N VAL A 276 -7.52 -10.70 11.71
CA VAL A 276 -8.95 -10.83 11.39
C VAL A 276 -9.81 -10.75 12.65
N GLU A 277 -9.40 -11.42 13.74
CA GLU A 277 -10.12 -11.33 15.03
C GLU A 277 -10.20 -9.90 15.57
N ARG A 278 -9.23 -9.03 15.24
CA ARG A 278 -9.23 -7.62 15.68
C ARG A 278 -10.09 -6.69 14.84
N ILE A 279 -10.44 -7.08 13.62
CA ILE A 279 -11.26 -6.25 12.71
C ILE A 279 -12.67 -6.80 12.52
N TRP A 280 -12.92 -8.08 12.83
CA TRP A 280 -14.23 -8.72 12.65
C TRP A 280 -15.22 -8.34 13.76
N ASN A 281 -14.81 -8.47 15.03
CA ASN A 281 -15.61 -8.02 16.17
C ASN A 281 -14.78 -7.05 17.02
N THR A 282 -15.16 -5.78 16.99
CA THR A 282 -14.38 -4.71 17.63
C THR A 282 -14.93 -4.30 18.99
N ASP A 283 -16.02 -4.95 19.44
CA ASP A 283 -16.68 -4.66 20.72
C ASP A 283 -16.38 -5.74 21.78
N TYR A 284 -15.98 -6.93 21.35
CA TYR A 284 -15.64 -8.04 22.24
C TYR A 284 -14.26 -8.61 21.95
N LYS A 285 -13.53 -9.00 23.00
CA LYS A 285 -12.20 -9.58 22.91
C LYS A 285 -12.01 -10.63 24.01
N LEU A 286 -11.55 -11.82 23.61
CA LEU A 286 -11.13 -12.85 24.55
C LEU A 286 -9.76 -12.51 25.17
N PRO A 287 -9.42 -13.07 26.34
CA PRO A 287 -8.02 -13.11 26.77
C PRO A 287 -7.16 -13.76 25.67
N PHE A 288 -5.96 -13.20 25.41
CA PHE A 288 -5.11 -13.66 24.31
C PHE A 288 -4.84 -15.16 24.34
N GLU A 289 -4.53 -15.72 25.51
CA GLU A 289 -4.26 -17.16 25.68
C GLU A 289 -5.46 -18.03 25.28
N GLU A 290 -6.69 -17.58 25.55
CA GLU A 290 -7.90 -18.30 25.16
C GLU A 290 -8.14 -18.23 23.64
N PHE A 291 -7.99 -17.04 23.06
CA PHE A 291 -8.05 -16.86 21.61
C PHE A 291 -7.00 -17.72 20.90
N TYR A 292 -5.76 -17.66 21.37
CA TYR A 292 -4.63 -18.32 20.72
C TYR A 292 -4.75 -19.85 20.78
N SER A 293 -5.24 -20.40 21.90
CA SER A 293 -5.58 -21.83 21.99
C SER A 293 -6.68 -22.25 21.00
N LYS A 294 -7.66 -21.38 20.72
CA LYS A 294 -8.69 -21.65 19.68
C LYS A 294 -8.09 -21.54 18.28
N LEU A 295 -7.20 -20.58 18.04
CA LEU A 295 -6.49 -20.42 16.78
C LEU A 295 -5.69 -21.68 16.41
N ASP A 296 -5.00 -22.32 17.36
CA ASP A 296 -4.26 -23.56 17.11
C ASP A 296 -5.14 -24.68 16.53
N LYS A 297 -6.42 -24.75 16.94
CA LYS A 297 -7.37 -25.72 16.38
C LYS A 297 -7.70 -25.42 14.92
N SER A 298 -7.84 -24.15 14.56
CA SER A 298 -8.06 -23.73 13.17
C SER A 298 -6.80 -23.93 12.32
N ASP A 299 -5.62 -23.70 12.89
CA ASP A 299 -4.33 -23.91 12.24
C ASP A 299 -4.10 -25.38 11.84
N HIS A 300 -4.52 -26.33 12.69
CA HIS A 300 -4.50 -27.75 12.33
C HIS A 300 -5.37 -28.07 11.10
N ARG A 301 -6.49 -27.38 10.92
CA ARG A 301 -7.34 -27.54 9.72
C ARG A 301 -6.67 -26.96 8.49
N LEU A 302 -6.03 -25.79 8.63
CA LEU A 302 -5.23 -25.20 7.57
C LEU A 302 -4.13 -26.17 7.13
N THR A 303 -3.36 -26.75 8.06
CA THR A 303 -2.36 -27.79 7.76
C THR A 303 -2.93 -28.92 6.91
N ALA A 304 -4.11 -29.43 7.27
CA ALA A 304 -4.72 -30.53 6.52
C ALA A 304 -5.11 -30.14 5.09
N ILE A 305 -5.51 -28.88 4.87
CA ILE A 305 -5.91 -28.35 3.55
C ILE A 305 -4.68 -28.13 2.67
N ILE A 306 -3.67 -27.41 3.17
CA ILE A 306 -2.51 -26.99 2.36
C ILE A 306 -1.34 -27.98 2.42
N LYS A 307 -1.45 -29.04 3.23
CA LYS A 307 -0.40 -30.06 3.46
C LYS A 307 0.95 -29.46 3.86
N ASN A 308 0.92 -28.33 4.55
CA ASN A 308 2.09 -27.60 5.03
C ASN A 308 1.78 -27.14 6.47
N SER A 309 2.68 -27.45 7.41
CA SER A 309 2.63 -27.04 8.81
C SER A 309 3.70 -26.00 9.17
N GLU A 310 4.46 -25.54 8.18
CA GLU A 310 5.53 -24.57 8.36
C GLU A 310 4.93 -23.26 8.85
N GLN A 311 5.67 -22.70 9.78
CA GLN A 311 5.45 -21.43 10.39
C GLN A 311 6.84 -20.84 10.55
N ASP A 312 7.00 -19.59 10.16
CA ASP A 312 8.27 -18.93 10.38
C ASP A 312 8.62 -18.89 11.89
N SER A 313 9.90 -18.99 12.22
CA SER A 313 10.38 -19.10 13.61
C SER A 313 10.10 -17.87 14.49
N LEU A 314 9.42 -16.86 13.95
CA LEU A 314 9.29 -15.51 14.49
C LEU A 314 7.95 -15.28 15.24
N LEU A 315 7.18 -16.34 15.53
CA LEU A 315 5.98 -16.25 16.36
C LEU A 315 6.25 -15.88 17.83
N VAL A 316 7.48 -16.05 18.32
CA VAL A 316 7.83 -15.84 19.74
C VAL A 316 9.15 -15.09 19.84
N GLY A 317 9.11 -13.83 20.27
CA GLY A 317 10.29 -13.08 20.75
C GLY A 317 11.02 -12.19 19.75
N TYR A 318 10.35 -11.69 18.70
CA TYR A 318 10.92 -10.70 17.78
C TYR A 318 9.90 -9.63 17.44
N ASN A 319 9.94 -8.52 18.17
CA ASN A 319 9.34 -7.26 17.74
C ASN A 319 10.47 -6.39 17.17
N ILE A 320 10.25 -5.80 16.00
CA ILE A 320 11.21 -4.86 15.41
C ILE A 320 11.03 -3.50 16.06
N LEU A 321 12.15 -2.95 16.56
CA LEU A 321 12.27 -1.59 17.03
C LEU A 321 13.24 -0.82 16.11
N ASP A 322 13.15 0.51 16.13
CA ASP A 322 14.18 1.40 15.57
C ASP A 322 15.30 1.56 16.60
N ASP A 323 16.55 1.54 16.16
CA ASP A 323 17.72 1.84 17.01
C ASP A 323 17.91 3.33 17.31
N GLY A 324 17.02 4.18 16.81
CA GLY A 324 17.10 5.64 16.85
C GLY A 324 17.78 6.25 15.63
N ASN A 325 18.30 5.44 14.71
CA ASN A 325 18.98 5.88 13.47
C ASN A 325 18.28 5.34 12.20
N GLY A 326 17.10 4.71 12.33
CA GLY A 326 16.39 4.11 11.21
C GLY A 326 16.83 2.70 10.87
N VAL A 327 17.67 2.07 11.70
CA VAL A 327 18.09 0.68 11.49
C VAL A 327 17.19 -0.24 12.32
N PRO A 328 16.53 -1.24 11.69
CA PRO A 328 15.70 -2.18 12.43
C PRO A 328 16.56 -3.05 13.34
N ILE A 329 16.25 -3.06 14.64
CA ILE A 329 16.86 -3.95 15.63
C ILE A 329 15.82 -4.92 16.18
N ARG A 330 16.32 -6.10 16.59
CA ARG A 330 15.49 -7.15 17.18
C ARG A 330 15.38 -6.93 18.69
N SER A 331 14.18 -6.72 19.21
CA SER A 331 13.92 -6.86 20.65
C SER A 331 13.57 -8.31 20.97
N LYS A 332 14.14 -8.83 22.06
CA LYS A 332 13.57 -9.95 22.79
C LYS A 332 12.81 -9.35 23.97
N ASP A 333 11.49 -9.37 23.91
CA ASP A 333 10.66 -9.00 25.06
C ASP A 333 10.69 -10.10 26.13
#